data_AF-V5YPW9-F1
#
_entry.id   AF-V5YPW9-F1
#
_cell.length_a   1.000
_cell.length_b   1.000
_cell.length_c   1.000
_cell.angle_alpha   90.00
_cell.angle_beta   90.00
_cell.angle_gamma   90.00
#
_symmetry.space_group_name_H-M   'P 1'
#
loop_
_entity.id
_entity.type
_entity.pdbx_description
1 polymer ?
#
loop_
_entity_poly.entity_id
_entity_poly.type
_entity_poly.pdbx_seq_one_letter_code
_entity_poly.pdbx_strand_id
1 'polypeptide(L)'
;MSESFKLFRPTSGRLMIRETTDAFALVGVLHFPPEFEIKEAASYMLMMLGDHIEVISNVIDDGLPDSMVGNGIGYAIQAQCWRSTGAAGTLTVRFFKAFPESNGWVVFGPSMLPIVSMDHFNRSHAWLDVSAGKFFGIQAPFDAVGEAIASTLTSYAVWPDVEGDLYAVPAIESTWRPVYLRHALLLAGLGAGEISLDDFREAIREDREVFQIRQLSPDMNYARYLARLRDRGGVIEIGVRSAADLDRADLLAKEVIREVMPEEFAAA
;
A
#
# COMPACT_ATOMS: atom_id res chain seq x y z
N MET A 1 31.61 16.34 -13.67
CA MET A 1 31.80 15.92 -12.27
C MET A 1 30.79 14.81 -12.03
N SER A 2 31.20 13.56 -11.83
CA SER A 2 30.23 12.52 -11.48
C SER A 2 29.77 12.82 -10.06
N GLU A 3 28.49 13.14 -9.87
CA GLU A 3 27.91 13.15 -8.53
C GLU A 3 28.15 11.76 -7.93
N SER A 4 28.88 11.72 -6.81
CA SER A 4 29.05 10.49 -6.06
C SER A 4 27.68 10.11 -5.50
N PHE A 5 27.15 8.97 -5.91
CA PHE A 5 25.93 8.44 -5.31
C PHE A 5 26.25 7.92 -3.90
N LYS A 6 25.29 8.05 -2.98
CA LYS A 6 25.36 7.46 -1.65
C LYS A 6 24.53 6.19 -1.60
N LEU A 7 24.99 5.20 -0.84
CA LEU A 7 24.25 3.98 -0.57
C LEU A 7 23.68 4.05 0.84
N PHE A 8 22.38 3.81 0.96
CA PHE A 8 21.68 3.77 2.24
C PHE A 8 21.21 2.35 2.52
N ARG A 9 21.56 1.85 3.71
CA ARG A 9 21.13 0.55 4.21
C ARG A 9 19.88 0.72 5.06
N PRO A 10 18.81 -0.06 4.82
CA PRO A 10 17.71 -0.14 5.76
C PRO A 10 18.21 -0.61 7.13
N THR A 11 17.73 0.02 8.20
CA THR A 11 18.04 -0.37 9.58
C THR A 11 17.26 -1.62 10.00
N SER A 12 16.00 -1.71 9.57
CA SER A 12 15.12 -2.86 9.78
C SER A 12 14.03 -2.91 8.72
N GLY A 13 13.26 -4.00 8.69
CA GLY A 13 12.07 -4.10 7.84
C GLY A 13 11.64 -5.53 7.57
N ARG A 14 10.63 -5.66 6.71
CA ARG A 14 10.14 -6.94 6.18
C ARG A 14 9.72 -6.78 4.73
N LEU A 15 10.09 -7.73 3.89
CA LEU A 15 9.77 -7.77 2.47
C LEU A 15 9.02 -9.05 2.13
N MET A 16 8.14 -8.95 1.15
CA MET A 16 7.56 -10.07 0.44
C MET A 16 7.83 -9.88 -1.05
N ILE A 17 8.39 -10.91 -1.67
CA ILE A 17 8.60 -10.98 -3.11
C ILE A 17 7.66 -12.04 -3.64
N ARG A 18 6.87 -11.67 -4.65
CA ARG A 18 6.01 -12.59 -5.38
C ARG A 18 6.61 -12.89 -6.73
N GLU A 19 6.74 -14.16 -7.04
CA GLU A 19 6.97 -14.67 -8.39
C GLU A 19 5.63 -14.78 -9.12
N THR A 20 5.61 -14.34 -10.37
CA THR A 20 4.53 -14.53 -11.34
C THR A 20 5.09 -15.30 -12.54
N THR A 21 4.25 -15.63 -13.53
CA THR A 21 4.68 -16.44 -14.69
C THR A 21 5.95 -15.91 -15.37
N ASP A 22 6.06 -14.59 -15.53
CA ASP A 22 7.13 -13.96 -16.32
C ASP A 22 7.88 -12.83 -15.57
N ALA A 23 7.54 -12.58 -14.30
CA ALA A 23 8.04 -11.43 -13.57
C ALA A 23 8.00 -11.63 -12.05
N PHE A 24 8.60 -10.70 -11.33
CA PHE A 24 8.59 -10.59 -9.89
C PHE A 24 7.99 -9.26 -9.46
N ALA A 25 7.41 -9.23 -8.27
CA ALA A 25 6.97 -8.00 -7.63
C ALA A 25 7.38 -8.02 -6.15
N LEU A 26 8.00 -6.93 -5.71
CA LEU A 26 8.41 -6.71 -4.33
C LEU A 26 7.44 -5.74 -3.68
N VAL A 27 7.03 -6.06 -2.46
CA VAL A 27 6.37 -5.14 -1.53
C VAL A 27 6.91 -5.35 -0.12
N GLY A 28 6.82 -4.33 0.73
CA GLY A 28 7.06 -4.50 2.15
C GLY A 28 7.30 -3.19 2.87
N VAL A 29 7.94 -3.27 4.03
CA VAL A 29 8.33 -2.11 4.84
C VAL A 29 9.82 -2.10 5.03
N LEU A 30 10.44 -0.94 4.85
CA LEU A 30 11.83 -0.67 5.20
C LEU A 30 11.92 0.59 6.05
N HIS A 31 12.74 0.52 7.09
CA HIS A 31 13.13 1.66 7.92
C HIS A 31 14.53 2.09 7.56
N PHE A 32 14.77 3.39 7.51
CA PHE A 32 16.06 3.96 7.11
C PHE A 32 16.66 4.86 8.18
N PRO A 33 17.98 5.11 8.15
CA PRO A 33 18.60 6.14 8.97
C PRO A 33 17.96 7.52 8.70
N PRO A 34 17.82 8.40 9.71
CA PRO A 34 17.18 9.71 9.55
C PRO A 34 17.78 10.60 8.44
N GLU A 35 19.07 10.42 8.14
CA GLU A 35 19.78 11.17 7.10
C GLU A 35 19.39 10.78 5.66
N PHE A 36 18.63 9.69 5.46
CA PHE A 36 18.11 9.34 4.15
C PHE A 36 16.72 9.94 3.94
N GLU A 37 16.70 11.10 3.28
CA GLU A 37 15.46 11.79 2.91
C GLU A 37 14.86 11.18 1.64
N ILE A 38 13.82 10.36 1.82
CA ILE A 38 13.08 9.76 0.72
C ILE A 38 11.97 10.72 0.26
N LYS A 39 11.95 11.03 -1.04
CA LYS A 39 10.87 11.71 -1.73
C LYS A 39 9.79 10.66 -2.03
N GLU A 40 8.63 10.80 -1.38
CA GLU A 40 7.51 9.89 -1.57
C GLU A 40 7.12 9.77 -3.04
N ALA A 41 6.69 8.56 -3.43
CA ALA A 41 6.31 8.17 -4.79
C ALA A 41 7.42 8.26 -5.84
N ALA A 42 8.56 8.89 -5.60
CA ALA A 42 9.67 8.95 -6.54
C ALA A 42 10.38 7.58 -6.68
N SER A 43 10.95 7.34 -7.87
CA SER A 43 11.70 6.10 -8.13
C SER A 43 13.13 6.16 -7.59
N TYR A 44 13.58 5.04 -7.04
CA TYR A 44 14.96 4.80 -6.57
C TYR A 44 15.45 3.44 -7.06
N MET A 45 16.77 3.26 -7.11
CA MET A 45 17.36 1.94 -7.35
C MET A 45 17.55 1.20 -6.03
N LEU A 46 16.94 0.02 -5.91
CA LEU A 46 17.17 -0.93 -4.83
C LEU A 46 18.11 -2.04 -5.34
N MET A 47 19.09 -2.40 -4.52
CA MET A 47 20.00 -3.51 -4.74
C MET A 47 19.83 -4.54 -3.62
N MET A 48 19.60 -5.79 -3.99
CA MET A 48 19.54 -6.98 -3.15
C MET A 48 20.59 -7.97 -3.67
N LEU A 49 21.83 -7.88 -3.16
CA LEU A 49 22.98 -8.64 -3.65
C LEU A 49 23.57 -9.48 -2.52
N GLY A 50 23.68 -10.79 -2.74
CA GLY A 50 24.06 -11.72 -1.67
C GLY A 50 22.98 -11.73 -0.58
N ASP A 51 23.35 -11.41 0.66
CA ASP A 51 22.45 -11.20 1.80
C ASP A 51 22.27 -9.71 2.13
N HIS A 52 22.72 -8.79 1.26
CA HIS A 52 22.72 -7.35 1.52
C HIS A 52 21.63 -6.61 0.76
N ILE A 53 21.08 -5.57 1.39
CA ILE A 53 20.08 -4.67 0.80
C ILE A 53 20.49 -3.20 0.95
N GLU A 54 20.50 -2.48 -0.16
CA GLU A 54 20.94 -1.08 -0.23
C GLU A 54 20.11 -0.29 -1.24
N VAL A 55 19.85 0.99 -0.95
CA VAL A 55 19.18 1.93 -1.85
C VAL A 55 20.16 2.99 -2.31
N ILE A 56 20.19 3.28 -3.60
CA ILE A 56 20.96 4.40 -4.15
C ILE A 56 20.18 5.69 -3.90
N SER A 57 20.84 6.69 -3.32
CA SER A 57 20.23 7.96 -2.91
C SER A 57 19.66 8.81 -4.05
N ASN A 58 20.12 8.56 -5.28
CA ASN A 58 19.75 9.35 -6.44
C ASN A 58 18.31 9.04 -6.86
N VAL A 59 17.48 10.08 -6.85
CA VAL A 59 16.12 10.05 -7.36
C VAL A 59 16.16 9.88 -8.88
N ILE A 60 15.39 8.91 -9.39
CA ILE A 60 15.35 8.56 -10.81
C ILE A 60 14.30 9.38 -11.58
N ASP A 61 13.19 9.72 -10.93
CA ASP A 61 12.08 10.49 -11.48
C ASP A 61 11.34 11.31 -10.41
N ASP A 62 10.38 12.14 -10.84
CA ASP A 62 9.69 13.07 -9.95
C ASP A 62 8.48 12.50 -9.20
N GLY A 63 8.15 11.22 -9.39
CA GLY A 63 6.95 10.61 -8.83
C GLY A 63 6.17 9.78 -9.84
N LEU A 64 4.96 9.38 -9.44
CA LEU A 64 4.04 8.69 -10.34
C LEU A 64 3.51 9.66 -11.42
N PRO A 65 3.26 9.18 -12.66
CA PRO A 65 2.59 9.98 -13.67
C PRO A 65 1.21 10.48 -13.20
N ASP A 66 0.76 11.64 -13.68
CA ASP A 66 -0.55 12.23 -13.34
C ASP A 66 -1.73 11.28 -13.59
N SER A 67 -1.63 10.37 -14.57
CA SER A 67 -2.67 9.37 -14.83
C SER A 67 -2.72 8.25 -13.80
N MET A 68 -1.74 8.19 -12.89
CA MET A 68 -1.55 7.11 -11.92
C MET A 68 -1.61 7.62 -10.47
N VAL A 69 -1.36 8.90 -10.21
CA VAL A 69 -1.50 9.46 -8.87
C VAL A 69 -2.91 9.21 -8.32
N GLY A 70 -3.00 9.00 -7.02
CA GLY A 70 -4.22 8.58 -6.34
C GLY A 70 -4.55 7.10 -6.49
N ASN A 71 -3.93 6.33 -7.39
CA ASN A 71 -4.12 4.88 -7.42
C ASN A 71 -3.23 4.17 -6.40
N GLY A 72 -3.66 2.97 -5.95
CA GLY A 72 -2.88 2.15 -5.03
C GLY A 72 -1.75 1.37 -5.72
N ILE A 73 -0.88 0.76 -4.89
CA ILE A 73 0.28 -0.03 -5.31
C ILE A 73 -0.08 -1.10 -6.35
N GLY A 74 -1.24 -1.75 -6.21
CA GLY A 74 -1.70 -2.79 -7.14
C GLY A 74 -1.78 -2.30 -8.59
N TYR A 75 -2.25 -1.08 -8.80
CA TYR A 75 -2.31 -0.46 -10.13
C TYR A 75 -0.91 -0.01 -10.58
N ALA A 76 -0.15 0.63 -9.69
CA ALA A 76 1.18 1.15 -10.00
C ALA A 76 2.16 0.05 -10.47
N ILE A 77 2.17 -1.12 -9.82
CA ILE A 77 3.05 -2.24 -10.17
C ILE A 77 2.79 -2.77 -11.59
N GLN A 78 1.54 -2.72 -12.05
CA GLN A 78 1.15 -3.21 -13.38
C GLN A 78 1.37 -2.16 -14.48
N ALA A 79 1.66 -0.93 -14.11
CA ALA A 79 1.70 0.18 -15.03
C ALA A 79 3.03 0.26 -15.80
N GLN A 80 2.99 0.79 -17.03
CA GLN A 80 4.18 1.00 -17.85
C GLN A 80 4.94 2.28 -17.47
N CYS A 81 5.30 2.43 -16.19
CA CYS A 81 6.03 3.59 -15.66
C CYS A 81 7.38 3.24 -15.00
N TRP A 82 7.76 1.96 -15.01
CA TRP A 82 8.96 1.47 -14.35
C TRP A 82 10.17 1.48 -15.28
N ARG A 83 11.31 1.90 -14.76
CA ARG A 83 12.59 1.74 -15.46
C ARG A 83 13.13 0.34 -15.23
N SER A 84 13.32 -0.41 -16.30
CA SER A 84 13.93 -1.74 -16.26
C SER A 84 15.37 -1.66 -15.77
N THR A 85 15.78 -2.68 -15.04
CA THR A 85 17.16 -2.90 -14.61
C THR A 85 17.81 -3.99 -15.46
N GLY A 86 19.15 -3.97 -15.53
CA GLY A 86 19.93 -4.89 -16.36
C GLY A 86 20.54 -6.08 -15.62
N ALA A 87 20.36 -6.16 -14.30
CA ALA A 87 21.03 -7.16 -13.45
C ALA A 87 20.05 -7.77 -12.43
N ALA A 88 20.18 -9.08 -12.20
CA ALA A 88 19.47 -9.76 -11.11
C ALA A 88 19.84 -9.14 -9.76
N GLY A 89 18.89 -9.13 -8.83
CA GLY A 89 19.06 -8.45 -7.54
C GLY A 89 19.05 -6.91 -7.64
N THR A 90 18.70 -6.33 -8.78
CA THR A 90 18.50 -4.87 -8.88
C THR A 90 17.11 -4.58 -9.43
N LEU A 91 16.43 -3.60 -8.85
CA LEU A 91 15.10 -3.18 -9.31
C LEU A 91 14.84 -1.71 -8.99
N THR A 92 13.98 -1.10 -9.78
CA THR A 92 13.45 0.24 -9.48
C THR A 92 12.32 0.10 -8.47
N VAL A 93 12.39 0.83 -7.37
CA VAL A 93 11.35 0.86 -6.34
C VAL A 93 10.82 2.26 -6.12
N ARG A 94 9.60 2.35 -5.60
CA ARG A 94 9.02 3.58 -5.06
C ARG A 94 8.68 3.36 -3.60
N PHE A 95 8.52 4.47 -2.88
CA PHE A 95 8.21 4.47 -1.45
C PHE A 95 6.93 5.25 -1.17
N PHE A 96 6.04 4.68 -0.36
CA PHE A 96 4.92 5.40 0.27
C PHE A 96 5.13 5.47 1.78
N LYS A 97 4.81 6.60 2.40
CA LYS A 97 5.10 6.82 3.81
C LYS A 97 4.26 5.89 4.67
N ALA A 98 4.87 4.92 5.35
CA ALA A 98 4.12 4.00 6.21
C ALA A 98 3.90 4.64 7.58
N PHE A 99 4.98 4.99 8.26
CA PHE A 99 4.98 5.46 9.64
C PHE A 99 5.28 6.96 9.67
N PRO A 100 4.33 7.83 10.05
CA PRO A 100 4.54 9.29 10.04
C PRO A 100 5.70 9.75 10.93
N GLU A 101 5.85 9.10 12.08
CA GLU A 101 6.76 9.45 13.18
C GLU A 101 8.16 8.83 13.06
N SER A 102 8.37 7.93 12.10
CA SER A 102 9.67 7.29 11.86
C SER A 102 10.05 7.37 10.37
N ASN A 103 11.32 7.08 10.05
CA ASN A 103 11.75 6.99 8.64
C ASN A 103 11.38 5.62 8.04
N GLY A 104 10.11 5.23 8.20
CA GLY A 104 9.53 3.94 7.83
C GLY A 104 8.61 4.02 6.62
N TRP A 105 8.89 3.22 5.60
CA TRP A 105 8.29 3.33 4.28
C TRP A 105 7.76 2.01 3.78
N VAL A 106 6.57 2.03 3.16
CA VAL A 106 6.17 0.96 2.26
C VAL A 106 7.02 1.05 1.01
N VAL A 107 7.77 0.00 0.69
CA VAL A 107 8.57 -0.12 -0.52
C VAL A 107 7.87 -1.04 -1.51
N PHE A 108 7.90 -0.71 -2.80
CA PHE A 108 7.34 -1.58 -3.83
C PHE A 108 7.97 -1.38 -5.20
N GLY A 109 7.97 -2.44 -6.02
CA GLY A 109 8.40 -2.37 -7.42
C GLY A 109 8.32 -3.71 -8.14
N PRO A 110 8.09 -3.72 -9.47
CA PRO A 110 8.20 -4.91 -10.31
C PRO A 110 9.65 -5.16 -10.75
N SER A 111 9.94 -6.38 -11.16
CA SER A 111 11.17 -6.77 -11.82
C SER A 111 10.93 -7.87 -12.84
N MET A 112 11.55 -7.79 -14.01
CA MET A 112 11.56 -8.89 -14.99
C MET A 112 12.69 -9.90 -14.70
N LEU A 113 13.60 -9.55 -13.80
CA LEU A 113 14.72 -10.40 -13.39
C LEU A 113 14.52 -10.90 -11.95
N PRO A 114 15.05 -12.08 -11.60
CA PRO A 114 15.02 -12.55 -10.22
C PRO A 114 15.58 -11.51 -9.26
N ILE A 115 14.83 -11.24 -8.19
CA ILE A 115 15.22 -10.29 -7.13
C ILE A 115 16.11 -10.97 -6.09
N VAL A 116 15.83 -12.23 -5.76
CA VAL A 116 16.62 -13.08 -4.85
C VAL A 116 16.70 -14.51 -5.40
N SER A 117 17.52 -15.36 -4.77
CA SER A 117 17.58 -16.80 -5.14
C SER A 117 16.21 -17.46 -5.03
N MET A 118 15.93 -18.39 -5.95
CA MET A 118 14.69 -19.18 -5.93
C MET A 118 14.55 -20.07 -4.68
N ASP A 119 15.65 -20.36 -4.00
CA ASP A 119 15.64 -21.13 -2.74
C ASP A 119 14.88 -20.42 -1.60
N HIS A 120 14.65 -19.11 -1.71
CA HIS A 120 13.82 -18.37 -0.76
C HIS A 120 12.32 -18.52 -1.00
N PHE A 121 11.91 -19.05 -2.16
CA PHE A 121 10.51 -19.08 -2.54
C PHE A 121 9.82 -20.34 -2.04
N ASN A 122 8.64 -20.13 -1.46
CA ASN A 122 7.68 -21.17 -1.12
C ASN A 122 6.33 -20.78 -1.71
N ARG A 123 5.76 -21.63 -2.58
CA ARG A 123 4.49 -21.37 -3.29
C ARG A 123 4.45 -20.02 -4.01
N SER A 124 5.56 -19.66 -4.67
CA SER A 124 5.74 -18.40 -5.43
C SER A 124 5.85 -17.13 -4.57
N HIS A 125 6.10 -17.26 -3.27
CA HIS A 125 6.41 -16.11 -2.39
C HIS A 125 7.71 -16.34 -1.63
N ALA A 126 8.54 -15.31 -1.53
CA ALA A 126 9.66 -15.23 -0.61
C ALA A 126 9.38 -14.17 0.45
N TRP A 127 9.47 -14.54 1.71
CA TRP A 127 9.34 -13.62 2.85
C TRP A 127 10.71 -13.41 3.49
N LEU A 128 11.08 -12.15 3.68
CA LEU A 128 12.41 -11.77 4.14
C LEU A 128 12.29 -10.76 5.28
N ASP A 129 13.01 -10.97 6.37
CA ASP A 129 13.25 -9.92 7.37
C ASP A 129 14.56 -9.19 7.04
N VAL A 130 14.59 -7.90 7.38
CA VAL A 130 15.74 -7.02 7.16
C VAL A 130 16.24 -6.50 8.50
N SER A 131 17.56 -6.55 8.70
CA SER A 131 18.24 -6.01 9.88
C SER A 131 19.64 -5.53 9.50
N ALA A 132 19.97 -4.28 9.83
CA ALA A 132 21.28 -3.67 9.59
C ALA A 132 21.80 -3.83 8.14
N GLY A 133 20.93 -3.60 7.15
CA GLY A 133 21.26 -3.72 5.73
C GLY A 133 21.46 -5.15 5.23
N LYS A 134 21.11 -6.15 6.04
CA LYS A 134 21.08 -7.56 5.65
C LYS A 134 19.66 -8.07 5.61
N PHE A 135 19.38 -9.01 4.71
CA PHE A 135 18.11 -9.72 4.65
C PHE A 135 18.29 -11.22 4.84
N PHE A 136 17.28 -11.88 5.39
CA PHE A 136 17.27 -13.33 5.57
C PHE A 136 15.85 -13.88 5.40
N GLY A 137 15.75 -15.11 4.89
CA GLY A 137 14.46 -15.78 4.70
C GLY A 137 13.78 -16.08 6.03
N ILE A 138 12.47 -15.87 6.08
CA ILE A 138 11.60 -16.24 7.20
C ILE A 138 10.48 -17.17 6.73
N GLN A 139 9.85 -17.84 7.68
CA GLN A 139 8.59 -18.52 7.40
C GLN A 139 7.52 -17.46 7.05
N ALA A 140 6.72 -17.75 6.02
CA ALA A 140 5.61 -16.90 5.64
C ALA A 140 4.66 -16.69 6.85
N PRO A 141 4.34 -15.45 7.24
CA PRO A 141 3.43 -15.17 8.35
C PRO A 141 1.99 -15.55 8.03
N PHE A 142 1.63 -15.62 6.74
CA PHE A 142 0.35 -16.14 6.23
C PHE A 142 0.51 -16.64 4.79
N ASP A 143 -0.48 -17.37 4.30
CA ASP A 143 -0.56 -17.82 2.91
C ASP A 143 -1.09 -16.69 2.00
N ALA A 144 -0.20 -16.04 1.25
CA ALA A 144 -0.55 -14.93 0.35
C ALA A 144 -1.01 -15.38 -1.04
N VAL A 145 -1.21 -16.69 -1.26
CA VAL A 145 -1.66 -17.23 -2.55
C VAL A 145 -3.08 -16.75 -2.88
N GLY A 146 -3.25 -16.24 -4.10
CA GLY A 146 -4.54 -15.74 -4.58
C GLY A 146 -4.87 -14.30 -4.15
N GLU A 147 -4.14 -13.73 -3.20
CA GLU A 147 -4.39 -12.34 -2.78
C GLU A 147 -3.81 -11.32 -3.76
N ALA A 148 -4.47 -10.18 -3.92
CA ALA A 148 -3.86 -9.05 -4.61
C ALA A 148 -2.62 -8.56 -3.82
N ILE A 149 -1.56 -8.15 -4.52
CA ILE A 149 -0.30 -7.75 -3.88
C ILE A 149 -0.44 -6.54 -2.94
N ALA A 150 -1.41 -5.66 -3.21
CA ALA A 150 -1.71 -4.55 -2.31
C ALA A 150 -2.42 -5.05 -1.03
N SER A 151 -3.26 -6.09 -1.12
CA SER A 151 -3.98 -6.65 0.03
C SER A 151 -3.05 -7.24 1.08
N THR A 152 -1.91 -7.81 0.66
CA THR A 152 -0.92 -8.33 1.61
C THR A 152 -0.34 -7.24 2.52
N LEU A 153 -0.36 -5.97 2.09
CA LEU A 153 0.04 -4.82 2.90
C LEU A 153 -1.06 -4.39 3.89
N THR A 154 -2.31 -4.45 3.47
CA THR A 154 -3.44 -3.82 4.18
C THR A 154 -4.27 -4.77 5.03
N SER A 155 -4.24 -6.08 4.75
CA SER A 155 -5.17 -7.05 5.33
C SER A 155 -4.66 -7.73 6.60
N TYR A 156 -3.35 -7.76 6.83
CA TYR A 156 -2.76 -8.45 7.97
C TYR A 156 -1.74 -7.57 8.69
N ALA A 157 -1.77 -7.64 10.03
CA ALA A 157 -0.81 -6.98 10.88
C ALA A 157 0.50 -7.78 10.97
N VAL A 158 1.31 -7.69 9.90
CA VAL A 158 2.57 -8.45 9.80
C VAL A 158 3.79 -7.59 9.46
N TRP A 159 3.61 -6.29 9.27
CA TRP A 159 4.67 -5.38 8.87
C TRP A 159 5.23 -4.66 10.09
N PRO A 160 6.52 -4.84 10.40
CA PRO A 160 7.10 -4.32 11.63
C PRO A 160 7.35 -2.81 11.56
N ASP A 161 7.11 -2.11 12.66
CA ASP A 161 7.69 -0.80 12.91
C ASP A 161 9.17 -0.90 13.35
N VAL A 162 9.74 0.18 13.88
CA VAL A 162 11.13 0.21 14.35
C VAL A 162 11.36 -0.58 15.64
N GLU A 163 10.34 -0.74 16.47
CA GLU A 163 10.38 -1.50 17.73
C GLU A 163 10.02 -2.98 17.51
N GLY A 164 9.50 -3.32 16.33
CA GLY A 164 9.12 -4.66 15.94
C GLY A 164 7.63 -4.96 16.12
N ASP A 165 6.83 -3.98 16.53
CA ASP A 165 5.38 -4.11 16.61
C ASP A 165 4.80 -4.25 15.19
N LEU A 166 3.83 -5.15 15.03
CA LEU A 166 3.31 -5.52 13.71
C LEU A 166 2.03 -4.79 13.36
N TYR A 167 1.98 -4.28 12.13
CA TYR A 167 0.86 -3.51 11.62
C TYR A 167 0.47 -3.91 10.20
N ALA A 168 -0.77 -3.61 9.81
CA ALA A 168 -1.15 -3.43 8.43
C ALA A 168 -0.78 -2.01 8.02
N VAL A 169 -0.29 -1.84 6.79
CA VAL A 169 0.29 -0.60 6.30
C VAL A 169 -0.42 -0.11 5.04
N PRO A 170 -0.46 1.21 4.80
CA PRO A 170 -1.20 1.79 3.69
C PRO A 170 -0.58 1.43 2.33
N ALA A 171 -1.40 1.07 1.36
CA ALA A 171 -0.98 0.80 -0.03
C ALA A 171 -1.23 1.98 -0.99
N ILE A 172 -1.33 3.21 -0.45
CA ILE A 172 -1.59 4.45 -1.17
C ILE A 172 -0.67 5.54 -0.62
N GLU A 173 -0.23 6.44 -1.50
CA GLU A 173 0.57 7.63 -1.18
C GLU A 173 -0.09 8.47 -0.08
N SER A 174 0.71 9.03 0.82
CA SER A 174 0.22 9.77 2.00
C SER A 174 -0.65 10.98 1.65
N THR A 175 -0.27 11.72 0.62
CA THR A 175 -0.97 12.92 0.12
C THR A 175 -2.40 12.62 -0.35
N TRP A 176 -2.67 11.39 -0.80
CA TRP A 176 -3.97 10.97 -1.32
C TRP A 176 -4.90 10.38 -0.25
N ARG A 177 -4.40 9.98 0.92
CA ARG A 177 -5.23 9.36 1.98
C ARG A 177 -6.35 10.27 2.47
N PRO A 178 -6.12 11.59 2.69
CA PRO A 178 -7.21 12.51 3.01
C PRO A 178 -8.26 12.61 1.90
N VAL A 179 -7.86 12.56 0.63
CA VAL A 179 -8.79 12.56 -0.52
C VAL A 179 -9.69 11.32 -0.49
N TYR A 180 -9.13 10.17 -0.11
CA TYR A 180 -9.91 8.95 0.07
C TYR A 180 -10.95 9.07 1.17
N LEU A 181 -10.57 9.67 2.30
CA LEU A 181 -11.50 9.95 3.40
C LEU A 181 -12.58 10.94 2.97
N ARG A 182 -12.24 12.07 2.32
CA ARG A 182 -13.21 13.07 1.86
C ARG A 182 -14.30 12.44 1.01
N HIS A 183 -13.92 11.60 0.04
CA HIS A 183 -14.93 10.92 -0.76
C HIS A 183 -15.75 9.90 0.02
N ALA A 184 -15.14 9.12 0.93
CA ALA A 184 -15.90 8.18 1.76
C ALA A 184 -16.96 8.93 2.59
N LEU A 185 -16.63 10.13 3.08
CA LEU A 185 -17.56 11.02 3.76
C LEU A 185 -18.65 11.57 2.82
N LEU A 186 -18.32 11.93 1.57
CA LEU A 186 -19.32 12.33 0.56
C LEU A 186 -20.30 11.19 0.26
N LEU A 187 -19.81 9.96 0.06
CA LEU A 187 -20.67 8.78 -0.12
C LEU A 187 -21.53 8.51 1.11
N ALA A 188 -20.97 8.65 2.32
CA ALA A 188 -21.71 8.49 3.56
C ALA A 188 -22.83 9.54 3.68
N GLY A 189 -22.57 10.80 3.31
CA GLY A 189 -23.58 11.85 3.28
C GLY A 189 -24.70 11.55 2.29
N LEU A 190 -24.35 11.05 1.09
CA LEU A 190 -25.33 10.59 0.10
C LEU A 190 -26.17 9.42 0.65
N GLY A 191 -25.53 8.45 1.30
CA GLY A 191 -26.19 7.28 1.89
C GLY A 191 -27.10 7.62 3.07
N ALA A 192 -26.76 8.66 3.83
CA ALA A 192 -27.56 9.19 4.93
C ALA A 192 -28.73 10.07 4.45
N GLY A 193 -28.74 10.47 3.17
CA GLY A 193 -29.72 11.42 2.62
C GLY A 193 -29.45 12.88 3.01
N GLU A 194 -28.22 13.20 3.41
CA GLU A 194 -27.79 14.56 3.78
C GLU A 194 -27.53 15.44 2.56
N ILE A 195 -27.14 14.80 1.45
CA ILE A 195 -26.93 15.44 0.15
C ILE A 195 -27.70 14.66 -0.92
N SER A 196 -28.14 15.36 -1.97
CA SER A 196 -28.77 14.70 -3.12
C SER A 196 -27.72 14.03 -4.02
N LEU A 197 -28.18 13.18 -4.94
CA LEU A 197 -27.30 12.59 -5.96
C LEU A 197 -26.70 13.65 -6.89
N ASP A 198 -27.43 14.74 -7.15
CA ASP A 198 -26.94 15.82 -7.99
C ASP A 198 -25.88 16.65 -7.26
N ASP A 199 -26.10 16.98 -5.98
CA ASP A 199 -25.10 17.66 -5.14
C ASP A 199 -23.82 16.81 -5.00
N PHE A 200 -23.96 15.49 -4.83
CA PHE A 200 -22.83 14.56 -4.80
C PHE A 200 -22.02 14.62 -6.10
N ARG A 201 -22.69 14.60 -7.25
CA ARG A 201 -22.03 14.66 -8.57
C ARG A 201 -21.37 16.02 -8.81
N GLU A 202 -21.99 17.10 -8.36
CA GLU A 202 -21.42 18.45 -8.44
C GLU A 202 -20.16 18.55 -7.57
N ALA A 203 -20.23 18.14 -6.30
CA ALA A 203 -19.08 18.13 -5.39
C ALA A 203 -17.88 17.32 -5.95
N ILE A 204 -18.14 16.17 -6.58
CA ILE A 204 -17.08 15.39 -7.24
C ILE A 204 -16.50 16.13 -8.45
N ARG A 205 -17.30 16.84 -9.25
CA ARG A 205 -16.79 17.59 -10.41
C ARG A 205 -15.96 18.80 -10.02
N GLU A 206 -16.30 19.43 -8.90
CA GLU A 206 -15.59 20.61 -8.38
C GLU A 206 -14.28 20.24 -7.67
N ASP A 207 -14.23 19.10 -6.96
CA ASP A 207 -13.00 18.59 -6.35
C ASP A 207 -12.21 17.74 -7.36
N ARG A 208 -11.21 18.36 -8.00
CA ARG A 208 -10.34 17.70 -8.99
C ARG A 208 -9.67 16.42 -8.45
N GLU A 209 -9.27 16.39 -7.19
CA GLU A 209 -8.60 15.23 -6.60
C GLU A 209 -9.60 14.09 -6.37
N VAL A 210 -10.78 14.40 -5.84
CA VAL A 210 -11.84 13.40 -5.70
C VAL A 210 -12.30 12.93 -7.07
N PHE A 211 -12.46 13.80 -8.07
CA PHE A 211 -12.80 13.41 -9.43
C PHE A 211 -11.86 12.32 -9.99
N GLN A 212 -10.56 12.44 -9.71
CA GLN A 212 -9.52 11.57 -10.23
C GLN A 212 -9.63 10.11 -9.77
N ILE A 213 -10.16 9.86 -8.56
CA ILE A 213 -10.14 8.53 -7.95
C ILE A 213 -11.49 7.80 -7.97
N ARG A 214 -12.51 8.34 -8.67
CA ARG A 214 -13.94 7.95 -8.52
C ARG A 214 -14.71 7.69 -9.79
N GLN A 215 -15.91 7.14 -9.59
CA GLN A 215 -16.97 7.02 -10.59
C GLN A 215 -18.19 7.86 -10.17
N LEU A 216 -18.81 8.55 -11.14
CA LEU A 216 -19.98 9.44 -10.93
C LEU A 216 -21.31 8.72 -10.66
N SER A 217 -21.28 7.38 -10.64
CA SER A 217 -22.42 6.50 -10.44
C SER A 217 -22.19 5.69 -9.16
N PRO A 218 -22.54 6.22 -7.99
CA PRO A 218 -22.33 5.54 -6.72
C PRO A 218 -23.29 4.36 -6.56
N ASP A 219 -22.81 3.27 -5.95
CA ASP A 219 -23.69 2.21 -5.45
C ASP A 219 -24.39 2.72 -4.17
N MET A 220 -25.72 2.79 -4.21
CA MET A 220 -26.52 3.30 -3.10
C MET A 220 -26.53 2.39 -1.88
N ASN A 221 -26.35 1.07 -2.04
CA ASN A 221 -26.20 0.16 -0.90
C ASN A 221 -24.86 0.39 -0.22
N TYR A 222 -23.80 0.58 -1.00
CA TYR A 222 -22.49 0.93 -0.47
C TYR A 222 -22.48 2.31 0.22
N ALA A 223 -23.17 3.30 -0.35
CA ALA A 223 -23.34 4.61 0.27
C ALA A 223 -24.04 4.50 1.65
N ARG A 224 -25.13 3.71 1.75
CA ARG A 224 -25.82 3.45 3.03
C ARG A 224 -24.95 2.71 4.03
N TYR A 225 -24.17 1.74 3.57
CA TYR A 225 -23.18 1.04 4.39
C TYR A 225 -22.17 2.04 4.98
N LEU A 226 -21.60 2.92 4.16
CA LEU A 226 -20.67 3.96 4.62
C LEU A 226 -21.31 4.96 5.57
N ALA A 227 -22.58 5.33 5.35
CA ALA A 227 -23.33 6.19 6.27
C ALA A 227 -23.38 5.59 7.69
N ARG A 228 -23.79 4.31 7.79
CA ARG A 228 -23.85 3.60 9.07
C ARG A 228 -22.48 3.38 9.70
N LEU A 229 -21.47 3.08 8.87
CA LEU A 229 -20.11 2.94 9.32
C LEU A 229 -19.58 4.27 9.90
N ARG A 230 -19.89 5.40 9.25
CA ARG A 230 -19.53 6.74 9.71
C ARG A 230 -20.19 7.09 11.05
N ASP A 231 -21.47 6.78 11.23
CA ASP A 231 -22.20 7.03 12.49
C ASP A 231 -21.56 6.33 13.70
N ARG A 232 -20.82 5.25 13.46
CA ARG A 232 -20.08 4.48 14.47
C ARG A 232 -18.58 4.78 14.52
N GLY A 233 -18.12 5.81 13.80
CA GLY A 233 -16.71 6.20 13.75
C GLY A 233 -15.81 5.24 12.97
N GLY A 234 -16.38 4.39 12.09
CA GLY A 234 -15.63 3.44 11.27
C GLY A 234 -15.11 3.99 9.94
N VAL A 235 -15.58 5.16 9.52
CA VAL A 235 -15.03 5.87 8.35
C VAL A 235 -13.89 6.77 8.81
N ILE A 236 -12.67 6.30 8.59
CA ILE A 236 -11.44 6.93 9.06
C ILE A 236 -10.40 6.99 7.94
N GLU A 237 -9.45 7.91 8.06
CA GLU A 237 -8.36 8.04 7.08
C GLU A 237 -7.55 6.75 6.98
N ILE A 238 -7.17 6.37 5.76
CA ILE A 238 -6.30 5.23 5.51
C ILE A 238 -4.96 5.48 6.21
N GLY A 239 -4.46 4.49 6.93
CA GLY A 239 -3.19 4.61 7.65
C GLY A 239 -2.76 3.27 8.23
N VAL A 240 -1.75 3.31 9.09
CA VAL A 240 -1.28 2.13 9.81
C VAL A 240 -2.37 1.62 10.76
N ARG A 241 -2.50 0.30 10.88
CA ARG A 241 -3.49 -0.37 11.73
C ARG A 241 -2.85 -1.51 12.49
N SER A 242 -3.02 -1.52 13.80
CA SER A 242 -2.65 -2.67 14.62
C SER A 242 -3.60 -3.85 14.35
N ALA A 243 -3.25 -5.06 14.82
CA ALA A 243 -4.17 -6.20 14.78
C ALA A 243 -5.51 -5.88 15.47
N ALA A 244 -5.48 -5.21 16.63
CA ALA A 244 -6.67 -4.80 17.35
C ALA A 244 -7.54 -3.81 16.57
N ASP A 245 -6.93 -2.91 15.79
CA ASP A 245 -7.67 -2.00 14.91
C ASP A 245 -8.36 -2.74 13.77
N LEU A 246 -7.70 -3.74 13.18
CA LEU A 246 -8.27 -4.58 12.14
C LEU A 246 -9.45 -5.40 12.66
N ASP A 247 -9.30 -6.05 13.81
CA ASP A 247 -10.36 -6.83 14.46
C ASP A 247 -11.57 -5.95 14.77
N ARG A 248 -11.34 -4.75 15.32
CA ARG A 248 -12.38 -3.77 15.59
C ARG A 248 -13.09 -3.33 14.30
N ALA A 249 -12.35 -3.07 13.23
CA ALA A 249 -12.92 -2.67 11.95
C ALA A 249 -13.75 -3.79 11.30
N ASP A 250 -13.29 -5.04 11.36
CA ASP A 250 -14.02 -6.21 10.85
C ASP A 250 -15.31 -6.47 11.62
N LEU A 251 -15.26 -6.43 12.97
CA LEU A 251 -16.46 -6.56 13.81
C LEU A 251 -17.48 -5.47 13.47
N LEU A 252 -17.02 -4.21 13.38
CA LEU A 252 -17.88 -3.09 13.05
C LEU A 252 -18.50 -3.22 11.65
N ALA A 253 -17.71 -3.64 10.66
CA ALA A 253 -18.20 -3.87 9.30
C ALA A 253 -19.28 -4.95 9.26
N LYS A 254 -19.08 -6.08 9.97
CA LYS A 254 -20.06 -7.18 10.07
C LYS A 254 -21.37 -6.73 10.72
N GLU A 255 -21.30 -5.93 11.78
CA GLU A 255 -22.50 -5.37 12.41
C GLU A 255 -23.27 -4.46 11.44
N VAL A 256 -22.57 -3.55 10.76
CA VAL A 256 -23.20 -2.62 9.83
C VAL A 256 -23.78 -3.35 8.61
N ILE A 257 -23.11 -4.37 8.08
CA ILE A 257 -23.62 -5.19 6.97
C ILE A 257 -24.96 -5.84 7.37
N ARG A 258 -25.06 -6.41 8.58
CA ARG A 258 -26.31 -7.02 9.07
C ARG A 258 -27.46 -6.01 9.18
N GLU A 259 -27.16 -4.74 9.41
CA GLU A 259 -28.17 -3.68 9.53
C GLU A 259 -28.63 -3.12 8.18
N VAL A 260 -27.73 -3.10 7.19
CA VAL A 260 -27.97 -2.44 5.90
C VAL A 260 -28.40 -3.43 4.81
N MET A 261 -28.03 -4.72 4.94
CA MET A 261 -28.43 -5.73 3.96
C MET A 261 -29.83 -6.30 4.26
N PRO A 262 -30.70 -6.45 3.24
CA PRO A 262 -31.99 -7.12 3.40
C PRO A 262 -31.82 -8.57 3.91
N GLU A 263 -32.79 -9.08 4.67
CA GLU A 263 -32.79 -10.43 5.26
C GLU A 263 -32.49 -11.56 4.26
N GLU A 264 -32.78 -11.36 2.97
CA GLU A 264 -32.51 -12.32 1.89
C GLU A 264 -31.02 -12.64 1.69
N PHE A 265 -30.11 -11.79 2.18
CA PHE A 265 -28.65 -12.02 2.12
C PHE A 265 -28.04 -12.49 3.44
N ALA A 266 -28.80 -12.49 4.55
CA ALA A 266 -28.30 -12.86 5.88
C ALA A 266 -28.24 -14.38 6.12
N ALA A 267 -28.80 -15.18 5.19
CA ALA A 267 -28.94 -16.64 5.30
C ALA A 267 -28.06 -17.45 4.33
N ALA A 268 -27.14 -16.81 3.61
CA ALA A 268 -26.14 -17.46 2.74
C ALA A 268 -24.76 -17.42 3.39
#